data_AF-C9SB00-F1
#
_entry.id   AF-C9SB00-F1
#
_cell.length_a   1.000
_cell.length_b   1.000
_cell.length_c   1.000
_cell.angle_alpha   90.00
_cell.angle_beta   90.00
_cell.angle_gamma   90.00
#
_symmetry.space_group_name_H-M   'P 1'
#
loop_
_entity.id
_entity.type
_entity.pdbx_description
1 polymer ?
#
loop_
_entity_poly.entity_id
_entity_poly.type
_entity_poly.pdbx_seq_one_letter_code
_entity_poly.pdbx_strand_id
1 'polypeptide(L)'
;MHRTSWNWDRTLEVAGQRAAATFKVNWHLGLTAFGGPPVHFKIFHDKFVKRLKWIDEQMYQELFSVSQALSGPASTKMLYCINLLQNGLFGAVVAFVLWSLPGALGMYGLSVGVASIGDTLPRAVYALLSGLNAATVGIIALAAVELSQKAITDPLTRILVFLSASAGMMYNALWYFPTLMAAAGCAAIIHDYRWLHRPVRKVKHTLEACFGRKKEHAGPQAQENGDAGTELQRLPRPSGSVKEQAAVDGRSSPSLHSRAGPSQTGQGSSSEADARSTAESEEPRVVAQEYRLNFSWKAGTAVIATFFATFLVVMVIRGVVAERPILYNLFANLYLAGTIIFGGGPVVIPLLREYIVAEGWVSPRDFLIGLAIAQSFPGPNFNFAVFLGGLTAANAGHSAAVGALIAFVGIFTPGMVLVHGTMGVWGVLRSRPWVKAVVRGINAAAVGLIYTAVYRIYLVGYIDEGFQSGRSLGDDPWWVVVTATAFVGGRYFGVAAPFAILLGAIMGLVRYGVVS
;
A
#
# COMPACT_ATOMS: atom_id res chain seq x y z
N MET A 1 -5.65 50.62 17.77
CA MET A 1 -6.29 49.31 18.08
C MET A 1 -7.21 48.93 16.94
N HIS A 2 -6.74 48.13 15.97
CA HIS A 2 -7.61 47.57 14.93
C HIS A 2 -8.05 46.16 15.35
N ARG A 3 -9.32 46.03 15.78
CA ARG A 3 -9.99 44.74 15.94
C ARG A 3 -10.26 44.18 14.54
N THR A 4 -9.55 43.13 14.16
CA THR A 4 -9.90 42.26 13.04
C THR A 4 -11.23 41.57 13.35
N SER A 5 -12.35 42.10 12.82
CA SER A 5 -13.62 41.37 12.82
C SER A 5 -13.47 40.16 11.91
N TRP A 6 -13.33 38.97 12.50
CA TRP A 6 -13.34 37.70 11.81
C TRP A 6 -14.67 37.56 11.04
N ASN A 7 -14.61 37.66 9.70
CA ASN A 7 -15.79 37.65 8.86
C ASN A 7 -16.24 36.20 8.61
N TRP A 8 -17.19 35.74 9.43
CA TRP A 8 -17.71 34.36 9.42
C TRP A 8 -18.34 33.99 8.07
N ASP A 9 -19.05 34.92 7.43
CA ASP A 9 -19.77 34.66 6.18
C ASP A 9 -18.81 34.27 5.05
N ARG A 10 -17.71 35.02 4.89
CA ARG A 10 -16.67 34.70 3.89
C ARG A 10 -15.97 33.37 4.19
N THR A 11 -15.80 33.03 5.46
CA THR A 11 -15.17 31.77 5.87
C THR A 11 -16.08 30.58 5.55
N LEU A 12 -17.38 30.71 5.83
CA LEU A 12 -18.39 29.71 5.52
C LEU A 12 -18.58 29.54 4.01
N GLU A 13 -18.58 30.62 3.25
CA GLU A 13 -18.70 30.59 1.79
C GLU A 13 -17.52 29.85 1.14
N VAL A 14 -16.29 30.15 1.56
CA VAL A 14 -15.08 29.45 1.08
C VAL A 14 -15.11 27.96 1.49
N ALA A 15 -15.57 27.64 2.70
CA ALA A 15 -15.74 26.27 3.14
C ALA A 15 -16.79 25.52 2.32
N GLY A 16 -17.93 26.16 2.01
CA GLY A 16 -18.98 25.62 1.16
C GLY A 16 -18.51 25.35 -0.27
N GLN A 17 -17.77 26.28 -0.87
CA GLN A 17 -17.20 26.10 -2.21
C GLN A 17 -16.20 24.93 -2.26
N ARG A 18 -15.32 24.82 -1.25
CA ARG A 18 -14.38 23.69 -1.12
C ARG A 18 -15.09 22.35 -0.93
N ALA A 19 -16.19 22.33 -0.18
CA ALA A 19 -17.00 21.14 0.01
C ALA A 19 -17.72 20.72 -1.26
N ALA A 20 -18.31 21.66 -2.00
CA ALA A 20 -18.94 21.39 -3.29
C ALA A 20 -17.93 20.84 -4.32
N ALA A 21 -16.74 21.44 -4.39
CA ALA A 21 -15.65 20.95 -5.23
C ALA A 21 -15.21 19.53 -4.85
N THR A 22 -15.06 19.27 -3.54
CA THR A 22 -14.76 17.95 -3.00
C THR A 22 -15.85 16.94 -3.37
N PHE A 23 -17.12 17.30 -3.17
CA PHE A 23 -18.26 16.44 -3.44
C PHE A 23 -18.30 16.03 -4.91
N LYS A 24 -18.26 17.01 -5.83
CA LYS A 24 -18.31 16.78 -7.28
C LYS A 24 -17.27 15.75 -7.75
N VAL A 25 -16.09 15.78 -7.12
CA VAL A 25 -14.96 14.93 -7.50
C VAL A 25 -14.96 13.59 -6.75
N ASN A 26 -15.48 13.49 -5.52
CA ASN A 26 -15.29 12.32 -4.67
C ASN A 26 -16.56 11.49 -4.41
N TRP A 27 -17.76 12.00 -4.71
CA TRP A 27 -19.04 11.36 -4.32
C TRP A 27 -19.17 9.89 -4.73
N HIS A 28 -18.69 9.54 -5.93
CA HIS A 28 -18.84 8.19 -6.47
C HIS A 28 -17.82 7.21 -5.86
N LEU A 29 -16.71 7.68 -5.27
CA LEU A 29 -15.61 6.81 -4.89
C LEU A 29 -16.01 5.80 -3.81
N GLY A 30 -16.85 6.21 -2.85
CA GLY A 30 -17.40 5.30 -1.83
C GLY A 30 -18.36 4.25 -2.37
N LEU A 31 -18.85 4.41 -3.61
CA LEU A 31 -19.76 3.48 -4.28
C LEU A 31 -19.06 2.61 -5.34
N THR A 32 -17.94 3.09 -5.90
CA THR A 32 -17.30 2.45 -7.06
C THR A 32 -15.93 1.84 -6.77
N ALA A 33 -15.31 2.12 -5.62
CA ALA A 33 -13.97 1.63 -5.31
C ALA A 33 -14.03 0.25 -4.61
N PHE A 34 -14.09 -0.81 -5.42
CA PHE A 34 -14.05 -2.20 -4.95
C PHE A 34 -12.63 -2.76 -4.97
N GLY A 35 -12.39 -3.87 -4.26
CA GLY A 35 -11.14 -4.63 -4.32
C GLY A 35 -10.10 -4.23 -3.25
N GLY A 36 -10.48 -3.38 -2.30
CA GLY A 36 -9.67 -3.09 -1.11
C GLY A 36 -8.48 -2.14 -1.34
N PRO A 37 -7.65 -1.94 -0.30
CA PRO A 37 -6.66 -0.86 -0.27
C PRO A 37 -5.71 -0.77 -1.48
N PRO A 38 -5.14 -1.87 -2.01
CA PRO A 38 -4.18 -1.72 -3.10
C PRO A 38 -4.87 -1.33 -4.43
N VAL A 39 -6.12 -1.76 -4.66
CA VAL A 39 -6.94 -1.26 -5.78
C VAL A 39 -7.29 0.20 -5.58
N HIS A 40 -7.63 0.64 -4.37
CA HIS A 40 -7.93 2.04 -4.08
C HIS A 40 -6.74 2.95 -4.38
N PHE A 41 -5.53 2.54 -4.04
CA PHE A 41 -4.33 3.29 -4.41
C PHE A 41 -4.22 3.43 -5.92
N LYS A 42 -4.40 2.36 -6.70
CA LYS A 42 -4.41 2.48 -8.16
C LYS A 42 -5.50 3.45 -8.66
N ILE A 43 -6.72 3.37 -8.12
CA ILE A 43 -7.82 4.29 -8.46
C ILE A 43 -7.44 5.75 -8.15
N PHE A 44 -6.85 6.01 -6.99
CA PHE A 44 -6.42 7.35 -6.60
C PHE A 44 -5.27 7.87 -7.45
N HIS A 45 -4.33 7.00 -7.83
CA HIS A 45 -3.24 7.33 -8.74
C HIS A 45 -3.79 7.75 -10.11
N ASP A 46 -4.60 6.89 -10.73
CA ASP A 46 -5.17 7.16 -12.06
C ASP A 46 -6.05 8.42 -12.04
N LYS A 47 -6.77 8.67 -10.95
CA LYS A 47 -7.66 9.83 -10.82
C LYS A 47 -6.95 11.13 -10.46
N PHE A 48 -6.18 11.17 -9.37
CA PHE A 48 -5.62 12.40 -8.82
C PHE A 48 -4.24 12.75 -9.37
N VAL A 49 -3.49 11.77 -9.88
CA VAL A 49 -2.18 12.01 -10.52
C VAL A 49 -2.35 12.15 -12.03
N LYS A 50 -2.89 11.13 -12.71
CA LYS A 50 -2.93 11.11 -14.18
C LYS A 50 -4.01 12.00 -14.77
N ARG A 51 -5.27 11.86 -14.33
CA ARG A 51 -6.41 12.58 -14.92
C ARG A 51 -6.54 14.02 -14.41
N LEU A 52 -6.68 14.19 -13.10
CA LEU A 52 -6.94 15.50 -12.50
C LEU A 52 -5.67 16.33 -12.27
N LYS A 53 -4.49 15.68 -12.28
CA LYS A 53 -3.18 16.33 -12.03
C LYS A 53 -3.19 17.19 -10.73
N TRP A 54 -3.90 16.75 -9.70
CA TRP A 54 -3.96 17.41 -8.39
C TRP A 54 -2.65 17.27 -7.64
N ILE A 55 -1.98 16.13 -7.79
CA ILE A 55 -0.69 15.80 -7.18
C ILE A 55 0.22 15.11 -8.19
N ASP A 56 1.53 15.34 -8.07
CA ASP A 56 2.54 14.67 -8.88
C ASP A 56 2.90 13.27 -8.33
N GLU A 57 3.71 12.52 -9.09
CA GLU A 57 4.13 11.17 -8.70
C GLU A 57 4.89 11.18 -7.37
N GLN A 58 5.76 12.17 -7.16
CA GLN A 58 6.56 12.24 -5.94
C GLN A 58 5.67 12.44 -4.71
N MET A 59 4.75 13.40 -4.75
CA MET A 59 3.80 13.66 -3.67
C MET A 59 2.89 12.46 -3.45
N TYR A 60 2.44 11.81 -4.52
CA TYR A 60 1.65 10.57 -4.41
C TYR A 60 2.39 9.48 -3.64
N GLN A 61 3.67 9.24 -3.96
CA GLN A 61 4.49 8.28 -3.25
C GLN A 61 4.73 8.69 -1.80
N GLU A 62 4.99 9.98 -1.52
CA GLU A 62 5.13 10.50 -0.15
C GLU A 62 3.87 10.23 0.68
N LEU A 63 2.68 10.58 0.15
CA LEU A 63 1.40 10.36 0.82
C LEU A 63 1.06 8.89 0.99
N PHE A 64 1.34 8.06 -0.02
CA PHE A 64 1.20 6.61 0.08
C PHE A 64 2.02 6.10 1.26
N SER A 65 3.25 6.60 1.39
CA SER A 65 4.15 6.15 2.45
C SER A 65 3.72 6.57 3.85
N VAL A 66 3.32 7.83 4.02
CA VAL A 66 2.74 8.33 5.29
C VAL A 66 1.51 7.52 5.67
N SER A 67 0.68 7.18 4.68
CA SER A 67 -0.54 6.42 4.89
C SER A 67 -0.28 4.96 5.27
N GLN A 68 0.84 4.37 4.86
CA GLN A 68 1.26 3.05 5.30
C GLN A 68 1.91 3.08 6.69
N ALA A 69 2.73 4.10 6.96
CA ALA A 69 3.51 4.21 8.19
C ALA A 69 2.65 4.47 9.44
N LEU A 70 1.51 5.13 9.27
CA LEU A 70 0.60 5.44 10.38
C LEU A 70 -0.51 4.39 10.52
N SER A 71 -1.05 4.27 11.72
CA SER A 71 -2.16 3.36 11.99
C SER A 71 -3.48 3.80 11.34
N GLY A 72 -4.42 2.87 11.24
CA GLY A 72 -5.72 3.03 10.60
C GLY A 72 -5.74 2.70 9.09
N PRO A 73 -6.86 2.94 8.39
CA PRO A 73 -7.05 2.49 7.01
C PRO A 73 -6.22 3.30 6.02
N ALA A 74 -5.16 2.68 5.46
CA ALA A 74 -4.19 3.37 4.60
C ALA A 74 -4.80 4.07 3.38
N SER A 75 -5.73 3.44 2.65
CA SER A 75 -6.42 4.08 1.52
C SER A 75 -7.28 5.27 1.94
N THR A 76 -7.94 5.18 3.09
CA THR A 76 -8.78 6.28 3.61
C THR A 76 -7.92 7.48 4.00
N LYS A 77 -6.79 7.24 4.68
CA LYS A 77 -5.79 8.26 4.99
C LYS A 77 -5.24 8.92 3.75
N MET A 78 -4.95 8.14 2.70
CA MET A 78 -4.44 8.70 1.45
C MET A 78 -5.44 9.64 0.78
N LEU A 79 -6.70 9.23 0.65
CA LEU A 79 -7.76 10.07 0.09
C LEU A 79 -7.95 11.35 0.91
N TYR A 80 -7.91 11.22 2.25
CA TYR A 80 -7.97 12.35 3.16
C TYR A 80 -6.82 13.32 2.92
N CYS A 81 -5.57 12.84 2.85
CA CYS A 81 -4.40 13.68 2.62
C CYS A 81 -4.46 14.41 1.27
N ILE A 82 -4.88 13.74 0.19
CA ILE A 82 -5.03 14.37 -1.13
C ILE A 82 -6.03 15.53 -1.05
N ASN A 83 -7.18 15.31 -0.43
CA ASN A 83 -8.19 16.36 -0.28
C ASN A 83 -7.81 17.41 0.76
N LEU A 84 -6.98 17.08 1.75
CA LEU A 84 -6.40 18.04 2.71
C LEU A 84 -5.46 19.01 2.00
N LEU A 85 -4.61 18.51 1.11
CA LEU A 85 -3.70 19.33 0.31
C LEU A 85 -4.47 20.24 -0.66
N GLN A 86 -5.51 19.72 -1.30
CA GLN A 86 -6.24 20.45 -2.35
C GLN A 86 -7.31 21.41 -1.77
N ASN A 87 -8.12 20.94 -0.82
CA ASN A 87 -9.35 21.60 -0.37
C ASN A 87 -9.31 21.94 1.14
N GLY A 88 -8.19 21.71 1.83
CA GLY A 88 -8.05 21.96 3.26
C GLY A 88 -8.81 20.96 4.16
N LEU A 89 -8.83 21.24 5.47
CA LEU A 89 -9.39 20.34 6.48
C LEU A 89 -10.86 19.96 6.20
N PHE A 90 -11.70 20.95 5.90
CA PHE A 90 -13.12 20.69 5.67
C PHE A 90 -13.34 19.80 4.44
N GLY A 91 -12.62 20.06 3.34
CA GLY A 91 -12.66 19.19 2.16
C GLY A 91 -12.15 17.78 2.46
N ALA A 92 -11.12 17.64 3.29
CA ALA A 92 -10.62 16.34 3.72
C ALA A 92 -11.67 15.54 4.52
N VAL A 93 -12.38 16.19 5.46
CA VAL A 93 -13.45 15.57 6.25
C VAL A 93 -14.63 15.18 5.36
N VAL A 94 -15.07 16.06 4.45
CA VAL A 94 -16.13 15.75 3.49
C VAL A 94 -15.74 14.58 2.60
N ALA A 95 -14.50 14.55 2.10
CA ALA A 95 -14.01 13.43 1.30
C ALA A 95 -14.02 12.11 2.08
N PHE A 96 -13.61 12.13 3.36
CA PHE A 96 -13.68 10.96 4.24
C PHE A 96 -15.12 10.46 4.42
N VAL A 97 -16.07 11.35 4.70
CA VAL A 97 -17.47 10.99 4.87
C VAL A 97 -18.04 10.41 3.58
N LEU A 98 -17.85 11.06 2.43
CA LEU A 98 -18.33 10.55 1.13
C LEU A 98 -17.70 9.20 0.76
N TRP A 99 -16.45 8.99 1.15
CA TRP A 99 -15.72 7.75 0.92
C TRP A 99 -16.21 6.58 1.77
N SER A 100 -16.49 6.83 3.05
CA SER A 100 -16.77 5.76 4.00
C SER A 100 -18.27 5.53 4.22
N LEU A 101 -19.09 6.58 4.14
CA LEU A 101 -20.50 6.56 4.53
C LEU A 101 -21.35 5.58 3.70
N PRO A 102 -21.23 5.49 2.35
CA PRO A 102 -22.04 4.54 1.59
C PRO A 102 -21.81 3.08 2.02
N GLY A 103 -20.55 2.69 2.16
CA GLY A 103 -20.20 1.36 2.67
C GLY A 103 -20.63 1.16 4.13
N ALA A 104 -20.52 2.18 4.99
CA ALA A 104 -20.98 2.11 6.37
C ALA A 104 -22.49 1.91 6.48
N LEU A 105 -23.28 2.64 5.69
CA LEU A 105 -24.74 2.47 5.62
C LEU A 105 -25.12 1.08 5.12
N GLY A 106 -24.40 0.57 4.12
CA GLY A 106 -24.57 -0.80 3.64
C GLY A 106 -24.27 -1.87 4.70
N MET A 107 -23.16 -1.72 5.42
CA MET A 107 -22.79 -2.62 6.52
C MET A 107 -23.75 -2.51 7.72
N TYR A 108 -24.28 -1.32 7.99
CA TYR A 108 -25.35 -1.14 8.97
C TYR A 108 -26.64 -1.86 8.55
N GLY A 109 -27.07 -1.69 7.30
CA GLY A 109 -28.22 -2.40 6.74
C GLY A 109 -28.04 -3.92 6.81
N LEU A 110 -26.83 -4.40 6.52
CA LEU A 110 -26.49 -5.82 6.68
C LEU A 110 -26.59 -6.27 8.14
N SER A 111 -26.17 -5.44 9.10
CA SER A 111 -26.27 -5.77 10.53
C SER A 111 -27.72 -5.94 10.96
N VAL A 112 -28.61 -5.05 10.52
CA VAL A 112 -30.05 -5.16 10.78
C VAL A 112 -30.62 -6.41 10.10
N GLY A 113 -30.22 -6.70 8.87
CA GLY A 113 -30.64 -7.90 8.14
C GLY A 113 -30.21 -9.19 8.84
N VAL A 114 -28.93 -9.33 9.17
CA VAL A 114 -28.38 -10.52 9.83
C VAL A 114 -28.97 -10.71 11.23
N ALA A 115 -29.23 -9.64 11.97
CA ALA A 115 -29.92 -9.71 13.27
C ALA A 115 -31.35 -10.27 13.18
N SER A 116 -31.96 -10.24 12.00
CA SER A 116 -33.33 -10.74 11.75
C SER A 116 -33.37 -12.15 11.12
N ILE A 117 -32.23 -12.71 10.71
CA ILE A 117 -32.14 -14.02 10.08
C ILE A 117 -31.95 -15.11 11.14
N GLY A 118 -32.62 -16.25 10.97
CA GLY A 118 -32.49 -17.42 11.85
C GLY A 118 -31.12 -18.08 11.77
N ASP A 119 -30.92 -19.17 12.52
CA ASP A 119 -29.56 -19.66 12.74
C ASP A 119 -28.88 -20.34 11.53
N THR A 120 -29.66 -20.70 10.52
CA THR A 120 -29.20 -21.38 9.31
C THR A 120 -29.50 -20.55 8.06
N LEU A 121 -28.47 -20.34 7.26
CA LEU A 121 -28.61 -19.80 5.91
C LEU A 121 -28.82 -20.96 4.92
N PRO A 122 -29.48 -20.74 3.77
CA PRO A 122 -29.52 -21.71 2.69
C PRO A 122 -28.09 -22.03 2.17
N ARG A 123 -27.80 -23.30 1.86
CA ARG A 123 -26.55 -23.76 1.22
C ARG A 123 -26.05 -22.89 0.07
N ALA A 124 -26.97 -22.43 -0.78
CA ALA A 124 -26.66 -21.56 -1.91
C ALA A 124 -25.95 -20.26 -1.48
N VAL A 125 -26.29 -19.70 -0.31
CA VAL A 125 -25.67 -18.49 0.24
C VAL A 125 -24.22 -18.77 0.63
N TYR A 126 -23.93 -19.90 1.29
CA TYR A 126 -22.56 -20.28 1.64
C TYR A 126 -21.66 -20.46 0.41
N ALA A 127 -22.19 -21.09 -0.64
CA ALA A 127 -21.48 -21.25 -1.90
C ALA A 127 -21.24 -19.91 -2.60
N LEU A 128 -22.23 -19.01 -2.60
CA LEU A 128 -22.09 -17.64 -3.11
C LEU A 128 -21.02 -16.86 -2.35
N LEU A 129 -21.04 -16.88 -1.02
CA LEU A 129 -20.07 -16.19 -0.17
C LEU A 129 -18.64 -16.73 -0.36
N SER A 130 -18.49 -18.05 -0.51
CA SER A 130 -17.21 -18.68 -0.80
C SER A 130 -16.67 -18.26 -2.17
N GLY A 131 -17.53 -18.16 -3.17
CA GLY A 131 -17.19 -17.63 -4.50
C GLY A 131 -16.75 -16.16 -4.48
N LEU A 132 -17.47 -15.30 -3.73
CA LEU A 132 -17.09 -13.89 -3.51
C LEU A 132 -15.71 -13.76 -2.86
N ASN A 133 -15.46 -14.52 -1.79
CA ASN A 133 -14.19 -14.52 -1.08
C ASN A 133 -13.04 -14.99 -1.97
N ALA A 134 -13.22 -16.09 -2.70
CA ALA A 134 -12.22 -16.63 -3.61
C ALA A 134 -11.81 -15.60 -4.68
N ALA A 135 -12.77 -14.97 -5.33
CA ALA A 135 -12.49 -13.93 -6.32
C ALA A 135 -11.80 -12.71 -5.69
N THR A 136 -12.23 -12.30 -4.49
CA THR A 136 -11.62 -11.19 -3.76
C THR A 136 -10.15 -11.47 -3.43
N VAL A 137 -9.82 -12.69 -2.98
CA VAL A 137 -8.43 -13.10 -2.73
C VAL A 137 -7.59 -12.98 -4.00
N GLY A 138 -8.13 -13.39 -5.16
CA GLY A 138 -7.45 -13.25 -6.45
C GLY A 138 -7.14 -11.80 -6.83
N ILE A 139 -8.10 -10.89 -6.61
CA ILE A 139 -7.92 -9.45 -6.86
C ILE A 139 -6.92 -8.83 -5.89
N ILE A 140 -6.97 -9.19 -4.60
CA ILE A 140 -5.99 -8.70 -3.60
C ILE A 140 -4.59 -9.21 -3.96
N ALA A 141 -4.45 -10.47 -4.40
CA ALA A 141 -3.18 -11.03 -4.85
C ALA A 141 -2.62 -10.29 -6.07
N LEU A 142 -3.47 -9.95 -7.04
CA LEU A 142 -3.09 -9.11 -8.19
C LEU A 142 -2.54 -7.76 -7.71
N ALA A 143 -3.28 -7.10 -6.84
CA ALA A 143 -2.91 -5.79 -6.36
C ALA A 143 -1.64 -5.81 -5.49
N ALA A 144 -1.36 -6.92 -4.79
CA ALA A 144 -0.10 -7.16 -4.10
C ALA A 144 1.10 -7.22 -5.06
N VAL A 145 0.95 -7.92 -6.19
CA VAL A 145 1.98 -8.01 -7.25
C VAL A 145 2.22 -6.65 -7.89
N GLU A 146 1.17 -5.91 -8.23
CA GLU A 146 1.33 -4.58 -8.85
C GLU A 146 2.01 -3.58 -7.91
N LEU A 147 1.71 -3.64 -6.61
CA LEU A 147 2.29 -2.75 -5.62
C LEU A 147 3.74 -3.13 -5.29
N SER A 148 4.09 -4.42 -5.27
CA SER A 148 5.47 -4.87 -5.06
C SER A 148 6.39 -4.48 -6.21
N GLN A 149 5.91 -4.53 -7.45
CA GLN A 149 6.67 -4.03 -8.60
C GLN A 149 7.04 -2.55 -8.47
N LYS A 150 6.20 -1.75 -7.81
CA LYS A 150 6.45 -0.32 -7.57
C LYS A 150 7.29 -0.06 -6.32
N ALA A 151 7.10 -0.85 -5.26
CA ALA A 151 7.80 -0.65 -3.99
C ALA A 151 9.22 -1.23 -3.98
N ILE A 152 9.50 -2.24 -4.81
CA ILE A 152 10.84 -2.83 -4.93
C ILE A 152 11.69 -1.94 -5.84
N THR A 153 12.45 -1.05 -5.22
CA THR A 153 13.36 -0.12 -5.92
C THR A 153 14.80 -0.61 -5.98
N ASP A 154 15.20 -1.45 -5.02
CA ASP A 154 16.60 -1.85 -4.80
C ASP A 154 16.69 -3.22 -4.09
N PRO A 155 17.88 -3.86 -4.04
CA PRO A 155 18.04 -5.17 -3.42
C PRO A 155 17.60 -5.21 -1.94
N LEU A 156 17.78 -4.14 -1.16
CA LEU A 156 17.34 -4.11 0.23
C LEU A 156 15.82 -4.13 0.32
N THR A 157 15.11 -3.28 -0.43
CA THR A 157 13.63 -3.29 -0.44
C THR A 157 13.07 -4.64 -0.87
N ARG A 158 13.72 -5.32 -1.83
CA ARG A 158 13.36 -6.68 -2.23
C ARG A 158 13.46 -7.68 -1.08
N ILE A 159 14.55 -7.62 -0.33
CA ILE A 159 14.76 -8.46 0.87
C ILE A 159 13.72 -8.12 1.94
N LEU A 160 13.44 -6.83 2.18
CA LEU A 160 12.46 -6.39 3.17
C LEU A 160 11.05 -6.87 2.85
N VAL A 161 10.62 -6.80 1.57
CA VAL A 161 9.33 -7.36 1.12
C VAL A 161 9.27 -8.87 1.41
N PHE A 162 10.31 -9.61 1.02
CA PHE A 162 10.36 -11.06 1.23
C PHE A 162 10.35 -11.45 2.73
N LEU A 163 11.20 -10.81 3.53
CA LEU A 163 11.33 -11.11 4.96
C LEU A 163 10.07 -10.76 5.72
N SER A 164 9.47 -9.59 5.46
CA SER A 164 8.22 -9.18 6.12
C SER A 164 7.04 -10.07 5.72
N ALA A 165 6.92 -10.47 4.45
CA ALA A 165 5.91 -11.42 3.98
C ALA A 165 6.05 -12.78 4.68
N SER A 166 7.27 -13.36 4.66
CA SER A 166 7.58 -14.65 5.27
C SER A 166 7.34 -14.63 6.78
N ALA A 167 7.89 -13.62 7.44
CA ALA A 167 7.70 -13.39 8.87
C ALA A 167 6.21 -13.30 9.22
N GLY A 168 5.45 -12.46 8.52
CA GLY A 168 4.04 -12.25 8.81
C GLY A 168 3.17 -13.50 8.58
N MET A 169 3.56 -14.38 7.65
CA MET A 169 2.89 -15.67 7.44
C MET A 169 3.19 -16.65 8.58
N MET A 170 4.42 -16.67 9.10
CA MET A 170 4.85 -17.62 10.13
C MET A 170 4.33 -17.27 11.53
N TYR A 171 4.18 -15.98 11.86
CA TYR A 171 3.79 -15.56 13.21
C TYR A 171 2.59 -14.62 13.22
N ASN A 172 1.64 -14.93 14.10
CA ASN A 172 0.40 -14.19 14.25
C ASN A 172 0.32 -13.53 15.63
N ALA A 173 0.82 -12.30 15.71
CA ALA A 173 0.57 -11.43 16.86
C ALA A 173 0.37 -9.98 16.43
N LEU A 174 -0.43 -9.26 17.20
CA LEU A 174 -0.87 -7.89 16.89
C LEU A 174 0.29 -6.89 16.87
N TRP A 175 1.24 -7.05 17.80
CA TRP A 175 2.43 -6.21 17.91
C TRP A 175 3.47 -6.49 16.83
N TYR A 176 3.34 -7.62 16.12
CA TYR A 176 4.39 -8.10 15.24
C TYR A 176 4.51 -7.28 13.96
N PHE A 177 3.39 -6.90 13.34
CA PHE A 177 3.41 -6.11 12.11
C PHE A 177 4.00 -4.70 12.29
N PRO A 178 3.62 -3.91 13.31
CA PRO A 178 4.29 -2.65 13.61
C PRO A 178 5.80 -2.84 13.84
N THR A 179 6.18 -3.92 14.53
CA THR A 179 7.59 -4.24 14.81
C THR A 179 8.36 -4.54 13.54
N LEU A 180 7.80 -5.33 12.62
CA LEU A 180 8.40 -5.61 11.31
C LEU A 180 8.57 -4.33 10.49
N MET A 181 7.58 -3.44 10.50
CA MET A 181 7.65 -2.16 9.78
C MET A 181 8.72 -1.24 10.39
N ALA A 182 8.79 -1.13 11.72
CA ALA A 182 9.82 -0.36 12.41
C ALA A 182 11.22 -0.94 12.14
N ALA A 183 11.39 -2.26 12.23
CA ALA A 183 12.64 -2.94 11.94
C ALA A 183 13.09 -2.70 10.49
N ALA A 184 12.17 -2.74 9.53
CA ALA A 184 12.46 -2.44 8.13
C ALA A 184 12.86 -0.98 7.91
N GLY A 185 12.20 -0.03 8.59
CA GLY A 185 12.60 1.38 8.59
C GLY A 185 14.01 1.59 9.16
N CYS A 186 14.34 0.94 10.28
CA CYS A 186 15.68 0.96 10.85
C CYS A 186 16.72 0.32 9.91
N ALA A 187 16.41 -0.83 9.31
CA ALA A 187 17.28 -1.50 8.35
C ALA A 187 17.61 -0.62 7.15
N ALA A 188 16.62 0.15 6.65
CA ALA A 188 16.82 1.11 5.58
C ALA A 188 17.73 2.27 5.98
N ILE A 189 17.59 2.84 7.19
CA ILE A 189 18.55 3.84 7.69
C ILE A 189 19.97 3.27 7.74
N ILE A 190 20.12 2.11 8.36
CA ILE A 190 21.43 1.49 8.61
C ILE A 190 22.15 1.19 7.29
N HIS A 191 21.39 0.75 6.27
CA HIS A 191 21.89 0.53 4.93
C HIS A 191 22.30 1.84 4.24
N ASP A 192 21.43 2.86 4.23
CA ASP A 192 21.67 4.10 3.46
C ASP A 192 22.75 4.99 4.09
N TYR A 193 22.84 5.02 5.42
CA TYR A 193 23.94 5.68 6.14
C TYR A 193 25.22 4.84 6.18
N ARG A 194 25.23 3.69 5.49
CA ARG A 194 26.37 2.77 5.35
C ARG A 194 27.00 2.38 6.69
N TRP A 195 26.23 2.40 7.79
CA TRP A 195 26.72 1.99 9.12
C TRP A 195 27.27 0.56 9.09
N LEU A 196 26.69 -0.30 8.24
CA LEU A 196 27.19 -1.66 8.04
C LEU A 196 28.40 -1.79 7.10
N HIS A 197 28.77 -0.80 6.29
CA HIS A 197 29.92 -0.96 5.38
C HIS A 197 31.25 -1.12 6.11
N ARG A 198 31.41 -0.53 7.31
CA ARG A 198 32.64 -0.69 8.12
C ARG A 198 32.77 -2.11 8.73
N PRO A 199 31.76 -2.66 9.42
CA PRO A 199 31.83 -4.03 9.95
C PRO A 199 31.72 -5.11 8.88
N VAL A 200 30.88 -4.96 7.84
CA VAL A 200 30.74 -5.95 6.75
C VAL A 200 32.03 -6.04 5.93
N ARG A 201 32.73 -4.92 5.69
CA ARG A 201 34.03 -4.96 5.00
C ARG A 201 35.12 -5.59 5.86
N LYS A 202 35.07 -5.44 7.19
CA LYS A 202 35.93 -6.19 8.13
C LYS A 202 35.62 -7.68 8.07
N VAL A 203 34.36 -8.08 8.22
CA VAL A 203 33.95 -9.49 8.19
C VAL A 203 34.24 -10.15 6.84
N LYS A 204 34.02 -9.44 5.72
CA LYS A 204 34.37 -9.92 4.38
C LYS A 204 35.89 -10.10 4.23
N HIS A 205 36.72 -9.16 4.70
CA HIS A 205 38.18 -9.33 4.71
C HIS A 205 38.64 -10.47 5.62
N THR A 206 37.98 -10.68 6.77
CA THR A 206 38.28 -11.79 7.68
C THR A 206 37.87 -13.14 7.09
N LEU A 207 36.71 -13.20 6.44
CA LEU A 207 36.24 -14.39 5.71
C LEU A 207 37.12 -14.69 4.50
N GLU A 208 37.49 -13.69 3.70
CA GLU A 208 38.43 -13.86 2.59
C GLU A 208 39.84 -14.24 3.08
N ALA A 209 40.27 -13.77 4.25
CA ALA A 209 41.53 -14.21 4.88
C ALA A 209 41.44 -15.64 5.45
N CYS A 210 40.28 -16.06 5.96
CA CYS A 210 40.04 -17.43 6.45
C CYS A 210 39.84 -18.44 5.32
N PHE A 211 39.15 -18.06 4.23
CA PHE A 211 38.80 -18.96 3.13
C PHE A 211 39.75 -18.84 1.92
N GLY A 212 40.52 -17.74 1.80
CA GLY A 212 41.50 -17.54 0.74
C GLY A 212 42.83 -18.28 0.95
N ARG A 213 43.05 -18.88 2.12
CA ARG A 213 44.31 -19.58 2.46
C ARG A 213 44.34 -21.06 2.06
N LYS A 214 43.45 -21.50 1.17
CA LYS A 214 43.34 -22.91 0.72
C LYS A 214 43.62 -23.13 -0.77
N LYS A 215 44.43 -22.27 -1.38
CA LYS A 215 44.91 -22.43 -2.76
C LYS A 215 46.40 -22.07 -2.91
N GLU A 216 47.23 -22.47 -1.96
CA GLU A 216 48.69 -22.48 -2.14
C GLU A 216 49.28 -23.46 -1.13
N HIS A 217 49.46 -24.72 -1.54
CA HIS A 217 50.48 -25.67 -1.09
C HIS A 217 50.06 -27.13 -1.40
N ALA A 218 50.55 -27.61 -2.53
CA ALA A 218 50.86 -29.02 -2.80
C ALA A 218 52.07 -28.99 -3.74
N GLY A 219 53.26 -29.52 -3.49
CA GLY A 219 53.93 -30.19 -2.37
C GLY A 219 55.41 -30.41 -2.81
N PRO A 220 56.38 -30.77 -1.94
CA PRO A 220 57.77 -30.97 -2.33
C PRO A 220 58.12 -32.44 -2.66
N GLN A 221 58.77 -32.60 -3.81
CA GLN A 221 59.87 -33.54 -4.20
C GLN A 221 59.78 -35.05 -3.91
N ALA A 222 59.90 -35.83 -5.00
CA ALA A 222 60.59 -37.13 -5.03
C ALA A 222 61.41 -37.23 -6.33
N GLN A 223 62.64 -37.73 -6.20
CA GLN A 223 63.73 -37.76 -7.16
C GLN A 223 64.02 -39.23 -7.49
N GLU A 224 64.15 -39.60 -8.78
CA GLU A 224 65.22 -40.47 -9.32
C GLU A 224 64.97 -40.92 -10.78
N ASN A 225 66.05 -40.72 -11.57
CA ASN A 225 66.61 -41.53 -12.66
C ASN A 225 65.83 -41.84 -13.95
N GLY A 226 66.48 -41.55 -15.10
CA GLY A 226 66.20 -42.25 -16.35
C GLY A 226 66.37 -41.45 -17.65
N ASP A 227 67.60 -41.00 -17.93
CA ASP A 227 68.33 -41.00 -19.21
C ASP A 227 67.70 -40.57 -20.58
N ALA A 228 68.60 -39.97 -21.36
CA ALA A 228 68.63 -39.76 -22.82
C ALA A 228 67.74 -38.68 -23.48
N GLY A 229 68.40 -37.65 -24.06
CA GLY A 229 67.88 -37.04 -25.29
C GLY A 229 68.12 -35.54 -25.55
N THR A 230 69.38 -35.11 -25.53
CA THR A 230 69.98 -34.09 -26.42
C THR A 230 69.58 -32.60 -26.32
N GLU A 231 70.60 -31.80 -26.03
CA GLU A 231 70.67 -30.33 -25.98
C GLU A 231 70.32 -29.61 -27.29
N LEU A 232 69.72 -28.41 -27.17
CA LEU A 232 70.24 -27.20 -27.83
C LEU A 232 69.79 -25.92 -27.11
N GLN A 233 70.62 -25.57 -26.12
CA GLN A 233 71.18 -24.26 -25.77
C GLN A 233 70.59 -22.92 -26.32
N ARG A 234 70.10 -22.12 -25.36
CA ARG A 234 70.36 -20.67 -25.06
C ARG A 234 69.92 -19.49 -25.98
N LEU A 235 69.20 -18.57 -25.30
CA LEU A 235 69.38 -17.09 -25.22
C LEU A 235 68.88 -16.22 -26.42
N PRO A 236 68.85 -14.87 -26.33
CA PRO A 236 67.66 -14.07 -25.94
C PRO A 236 67.34 -12.93 -26.95
N ARG A 237 66.44 -12.00 -26.59
CA ARG A 237 66.10 -10.66 -27.19
C ARG A 237 67.27 -9.96 -27.95
N PRO A 238 67.13 -8.90 -28.80
CA PRO A 238 66.10 -7.83 -28.82
C PRO A 238 65.84 -7.09 -30.19
N SER A 239 65.00 -6.04 -30.15
CA SER A 239 65.06 -4.72 -30.85
C SER A 239 65.54 -4.55 -32.32
N GLY A 240 64.77 -3.73 -33.07
CA GLY A 240 65.18 -2.95 -34.26
C GLY A 240 65.25 -3.79 -35.54
N SER A 241 65.00 -3.32 -36.76
CA SER A 241 65.00 -1.99 -37.37
C SER A 241 64.48 -2.17 -38.82
N VAL A 242 63.58 -1.30 -39.30
CA VAL A 242 63.85 -0.36 -40.42
C VAL A 242 63.83 -0.96 -41.85
N LYS A 243 62.89 -0.41 -42.66
CA LYS A 243 62.88 -0.21 -44.14
C LYS A 243 62.81 -1.48 -45.03
N GLU A 244 62.17 -1.52 -46.19
CA GLU A 244 61.67 -0.50 -47.14
C GLU A 244 60.67 -1.15 -48.13
N GLN A 245 59.60 -0.42 -48.50
CA GLN A 245 58.90 -0.30 -49.81
C GLN A 245 58.57 -1.57 -50.66
N ALA A 246 57.45 -1.69 -51.39
CA ALA A 246 56.67 -0.67 -52.10
C ALA A 246 55.24 -1.13 -52.47
N ALA A 247 54.35 -0.14 -52.57
CA ALA A 247 53.23 0.06 -53.54
C ALA A 247 52.03 -0.92 -53.49
N VAL A 248 50.76 -0.51 -53.60
CA VAL A 248 50.14 0.63 -54.32
C VAL A 248 48.92 1.17 -53.57
N ASP A 249 48.75 2.49 -53.74
CA ASP A 249 47.80 3.50 -53.28
C ASP A 249 46.29 3.21 -53.22
N GLY A 250 45.64 3.99 -52.33
CA GLY A 250 44.24 4.39 -52.49
C GLY A 250 43.64 5.33 -51.44
N ARG A 251 44.36 6.40 -51.04
CA ARG A 251 43.94 7.78 -50.62
C ARG A 251 42.55 8.01 -49.97
N SER A 252 42.34 8.93 -49.01
CA SER A 252 43.18 9.87 -48.25
C SER A 252 42.28 10.59 -47.23
N SER A 253 42.88 10.91 -46.10
CA SER A 253 42.36 11.50 -44.85
C SER A 253 41.99 13.00 -44.88
N PRO A 254 41.44 13.55 -43.76
CA PRO A 254 40.79 14.86 -43.66
C PRO A 254 41.69 15.95 -43.04
N SER A 255 41.24 17.22 -42.97
CA SER A 255 41.82 18.22 -42.05
C SER A 255 40.87 19.39 -41.71
N LEU A 256 41.18 19.99 -40.56
CA LEU A 256 40.40 20.92 -39.74
C LEU A 256 40.69 22.42 -40.00
N HIS A 257 39.67 23.23 -39.65
CA HIS A 257 39.69 24.61 -39.14
C HIS A 257 40.25 25.78 -40.00
N SER A 258 39.35 26.74 -40.35
CA SER A 258 39.54 28.17 -40.00
C SER A 258 38.33 29.08 -40.27
N ARG A 259 38.21 30.06 -39.35
CA ARG A 259 37.49 31.33 -39.25
C ARG A 259 36.89 32.07 -40.48
N ALA A 260 35.79 32.76 -40.16
CA ALA A 260 35.32 34.11 -40.59
C ALA A 260 34.56 34.28 -41.93
N GLY A 261 33.40 34.99 -41.87
CA GLY A 261 32.50 35.36 -42.99
C GLY A 261 33.03 36.52 -43.87
N PRO A 262 32.23 37.26 -44.69
CA PRO A 262 30.76 37.45 -44.62
C PRO A 262 29.99 37.40 -45.97
N SER A 263 28.64 37.43 -45.86
CA SER A 263 27.66 38.12 -46.74
C SER A 263 27.60 37.87 -48.26
N GLN A 264 26.43 37.44 -48.76
CA GLN A 264 25.45 38.27 -49.51
C GLN A 264 24.50 37.41 -50.38
N THR A 265 23.19 37.69 -50.22
CA THR A 265 22.09 37.77 -51.23
C THR A 265 22.10 36.87 -52.47
N GLY A 266 21.03 36.21 -52.91
CA GLY A 266 19.60 36.26 -52.56
C GLY A 266 18.81 35.44 -53.61
N GLN A 267 17.47 35.53 -53.54
CA GLN A 267 16.46 34.99 -54.47
C GLN A 267 16.28 33.44 -54.41
N GLY A 268 15.12 32.83 -54.19
CA GLY A 268 13.73 33.28 -54.21
C GLY A 268 12.94 32.41 -55.18
N SER A 269 12.29 31.34 -54.71
CA SER A 269 10.99 30.88 -55.22
C SER A 269 10.36 29.79 -54.34
N SER A 270 9.26 30.19 -53.71
CA SER A 270 8.02 29.43 -53.44
C SER A 270 8.00 27.91 -53.59
N SER A 271 7.69 27.22 -52.48
CA SER A 271 6.51 26.35 -52.41
C SER A 271 6.04 26.21 -50.96
N GLU A 272 5.05 27.01 -50.60
CA GLU A 272 4.20 26.80 -49.41
C GLU A 272 3.25 25.63 -49.70
N ALA A 273 3.62 24.43 -49.25
CA ALA A 273 2.71 23.31 -49.07
C ALA A 273 3.34 22.32 -48.11
N ASP A 274 3.10 22.52 -46.80
CA ASP A 274 3.09 21.49 -45.72
C ASP A 274 3.40 22.08 -44.34
N ALA A 275 2.64 23.11 -43.93
CA ALA A 275 2.66 23.61 -42.56
C ALA A 275 1.24 23.86 -42.04
N ARG A 276 0.37 22.84 -42.18
CA ARG A 276 -0.88 22.74 -41.41
C ARG A 276 -1.09 21.30 -40.99
N SER A 277 -0.39 20.91 -39.94
CA SER A 277 -0.65 19.67 -39.21
C SER A 277 -0.33 19.92 -37.74
N THR A 278 -1.41 20.04 -36.96
CA THR A 278 -1.47 19.93 -35.50
C THR A 278 -0.49 20.78 -34.71
N ALA A 279 -0.86 22.05 -34.50
CA ALA A 279 -0.66 22.67 -33.21
C ALA A 279 -1.39 21.80 -32.17
N GLU A 280 -0.67 20.84 -31.60
CA GLU A 280 -1.04 20.27 -30.32
C GLU A 280 -1.20 21.46 -29.37
N SER A 281 -2.43 21.66 -28.92
CA SER A 281 -2.72 22.49 -27.78
C SER A 281 -1.84 22.00 -26.63
N GLU A 282 -0.71 22.67 -26.42
CA GLU A 282 0.06 22.60 -25.18
C GLU A 282 -0.91 22.99 -24.06
N GLU A 283 -1.56 21.99 -23.46
CA GLU A 283 -2.24 22.16 -22.19
C GLU A 283 -1.22 22.84 -21.26
N PRO A 284 -1.59 23.94 -20.60
CA PRO A 284 -0.67 24.63 -19.72
C PRO A 284 -0.20 23.63 -18.68
N ARG A 285 1.11 23.34 -18.70
CA ARG A 285 1.78 22.51 -17.70
C ARG A 285 1.51 23.17 -16.35
N VAL A 286 0.51 22.65 -15.62
CA VAL A 286 0.15 23.12 -14.29
C VAL A 286 1.37 22.91 -13.41
N VAL A 287 2.12 23.98 -13.20
CA VAL A 287 3.13 24.07 -12.15
C VAL A 287 2.37 23.82 -10.86
N ALA A 288 2.60 22.67 -10.24
CA ALA A 288 1.98 22.34 -8.96
C ALA A 288 2.19 23.52 -8.02
N GLN A 289 1.11 24.16 -7.57
CA GLN A 289 1.18 25.11 -6.47
C GLN A 289 2.01 24.44 -5.38
N GLU A 290 3.07 25.10 -4.90
CA GLU A 290 3.76 24.64 -3.70
C GLU A 290 2.68 24.26 -2.69
N TYR A 291 2.57 22.98 -2.36
CA TYR A 291 1.55 22.44 -1.48
C TYR A 291 1.79 22.98 -0.06
N ARG A 292 1.44 24.25 0.17
CA ARG A 292 1.58 24.94 1.44
C ARG A 292 0.39 24.53 2.28
N LEU A 293 0.55 23.42 2.99
CA LEU A 293 -0.25 23.18 4.18
C LEU A 293 -0.10 24.41 5.07
N ASN A 294 -1.17 25.18 5.23
CA ASN A 294 -1.23 26.29 6.19
C ASN A 294 -1.41 25.74 7.62
N PHE A 295 -0.73 24.62 7.91
CA PHE A 295 -0.85 23.84 9.12
C PHE A 295 0.53 23.73 9.76
N SER A 296 0.70 24.42 10.90
CA SER A 296 1.99 24.54 11.58
C SER A 296 2.44 23.19 12.17
N TRP A 297 3.73 22.91 12.15
CA TRP A 297 4.30 21.74 12.82
C TRP A 297 3.95 21.67 14.31
N LYS A 298 3.81 22.83 14.98
CA LYS A 298 3.39 22.93 16.38
C LYS A 298 1.94 22.47 16.58
N ALA A 299 1.07 22.81 15.64
CA ALA A 299 -0.32 22.36 15.66
C ALA A 299 -0.39 20.85 15.40
N GLY A 300 0.40 20.34 14.44
CA GLY A 300 0.51 18.91 14.16
C GLY A 300 0.99 18.10 15.37
N THR A 301 2.05 18.54 16.05
CA THR A 301 2.55 17.88 17.27
C THR A 301 1.55 17.97 18.42
N ALA A 302 0.86 19.10 18.58
CA ALA A 302 -0.19 19.24 19.59
C ALA A 302 -1.36 18.27 19.35
N VAL A 303 -1.79 18.08 18.10
CA VAL A 303 -2.83 17.10 17.74
C VAL A 303 -2.39 15.68 18.10
N ILE A 304 -1.16 15.30 17.74
CA ILE A 304 -0.62 13.97 18.07
C ILE A 304 -0.51 13.76 19.59
N ALA A 305 0.01 14.76 20.32
CA ALA A 305 0.14 14.68 21.77
C ALA A 305 -1.23 14.56 22.46
N THR A 306 -2.22 15.35 22.00
CA THR A 306 -3.60 15.30 22.51
C THR A 306 -4.25 13.94 22.21
N PHE A 307 -3.99 13.37 21.03
CA PHE A 307 -4.44 12.02 20.71
C PHE A 307 -3.87 11.00 21.69
N PHE A 308 -2.55 10.98 21.94
CA PHE A 308 -1.97 10.01 22.89
C PHE A 308 -2.43 10.24 24.33
N ALA A 309 -2.65 11.49 24.75
CA ALA A 309 -3.22 11.79 26.06
C ALA A 309 -4.65 11.25 26.20
N THR A 310 -5.52 11.51 25.21
CA THR A 310 -6.90 11.00 25.20
C THR A 310 -6.94 9.48 25.06
N PHE A 311 -6.07 8.90 24.26
CA PHE A 311 -5.92 7.45 24.15
C PHE A 311 -5.52 6.81 25.47
N LEU A 312 -4.54 7.38 26.18
CA LEU A 312 -4.14 6.91 27.50
C LEU A 312 -5.33 6.93 28.47
N VAL A 313 -6.11 8.01 28.50
CA VAL A 313 -7.30 8.10 29.35
C VAL A 313 -8.32 7.00 29.04
N VAL A 314 -8.66 6.79 27.75
CA VAL A 314 -9.61 5.74 27.34
C VAL A 314 -9.08 4.34 27.72
N MET A 315 -7.77 4.09 27.54
CA MET A 315 -7.16 2.80 27.89
C MET A 315 -7.08 2.57 29.41
N VAL A 316 -6.80 3.61 30.20
CA VAL A 316 -6.80 3.53 31.67
C VAL A 316 -8.22 3.23 32.18
N ILE A 317 -9.24 3.93 31.68
CA ILE A 317 -10.64 3.64 32.03
C ILE A 317 -11.00 2.21 31.64
N ARG A 318 -10.58 1.74 30.46
CA ARG A 318 -10.76 0.35 30.02
C ARG A 318 -10.06 -0.67 30.93
N GLY A 319 -8.94 -0.31 31.55
CA GLY A 319 -8.16 -1.21 32.40
C GLY A 319 -8.58 -1.22 33.89
N VAL A 320 -9.04 -0.08 34.40
CA VAL A 320 -9.25 0.13 35.85
C VAL A 320 -10.71 0.01 36.26
N VAL A 321 -11.66 0.39 35.38
CA VAL A 321 -13.09 0.33 35.73
C VAL A 321 -13.61 -1.10 35.49
N ALA A 322 -14.08 -1.77 36.54
CA ALA A 322 -14.57 -3.14 36.45
C ALA A 322 -15.91 -3.22 35.70
N GLU A 323 -16.91 -2.44 36.12
CA GLU A 323 -18.23 -2.40 35.48
C GLU A 323 -18.31 -1.27 34.46
N ARG A 324 -18.32 -1.64 33.18
CA ARG A 324 -18.38 -0.69 32.06
C ARG A 324 -19.60 -0.97 31.19
N PRO A 325 -20.31 0.06 30.70
CA PRO A 325 -21.35 -0.13 29.70
C PRO A 325 -20.79 -0.81 28.44
N ILE A 326 -21.54 -1.73 27.85
CA ILE A 326 -21.10 -2.47 26.65
C ILE A 326 -20.73 -1.54 25.49
N LEU A 327 -21.47 -0.43 25.33
CA LEU A 327 -21.18 0.58 24.29
C LEU A 327 -19.83 1.28 24.51
N TYR A 328 -19.40 1.46 25.76
CA TYR A 328 -18.06 1.95 26.07
C TYR A 328 -17.00 0.90 25.73
N ASN A 329 -17.23 -0.37 26.07
CA ASN A 329 -16.31 -1.45 25.72
C ASN A 329 -16.16 -1.59 24.20
N LEU A 330 -17.26 -1.49 23.44
CA LEU A 330 -17.27 -1.44 21.98
C LEU A 330 -16.41 -0.28 21.46
N PHE A 331 -16.65 0.94 21.97
CA PHE A 331 -15.85 2.11 21.60
C PHE A 331 -14.37 1.89 21.90
N ALA A 332 -14.02 1.50 23.13
CA ALA A 332 -12.64 1.38 23.57
C ALA A 332 -11.88 0.27 22.83
N ASN A 333 -12.53 -0.88 22.56
CA ASN A 333 -11.95 -1.97 21.79
C ASN A 333 -11.71 -1.57 20.33
N LEU A 334 -12.66 -0.87 19.69
CA LEU A 334 -12.51 -0.39 18.31
C LEU A 334 -11.54 0.79 18.20
N TYR A 335 -11.48 1.65 19.22
CA TYR A 335 -10.52 2.74 19.31
C TYR A 335 -9.09 2.22 19.49
N LEU A 336 -8.91 1.17 20.31
CA LEU A 336 -7.65 0.44 20.40
C LEU A 336 -7.30 -0.20 19.07
N ALA A 337 -8.23 -0.95 18.46
CA ALA A 337 -8.03 -1.57 17.15
C ALA A 337 -7.59 -0.54 16.10
N GLY A 338 -8.32 0.58 15.96
CA GLY A 338 -8.00 1.65 15.02
C GLY A 338 -6.62 2.28 15.25
N THR A 339 -6.13 2.25 16.49
CA THR A 339 -4.80 2.76 16.87
C THR A 339 -3.67 1.77 16.54
N ILE A 340 -3.92 0.46 16.62
CA ILE A 340 -2.89 -0.57 16.44
C ILE A 340 -2.88 -1.21 15.05
N ILE A 341 -3.90 -1.00 14.23
CA ILE A 341 -3.93 -1.55 12.87
C ILE A 341 -2.96 -0.75 12.00
N PHE A 342 -1.91 -1.39 11.50
CA PHE A 342 -1.00 -0.85 10.48
C PHE A 342 -1.12 -1.65 9.19
N GLY A 343 -0.91 -0.99 8.06
CA GLY A 343 -1.14 -1.60 6.75
C GLY A 343 -2.63 -1.86 6.48
N GLY A 344 -2.97 -2.26 5.26
CA GLY A 344 -4.36 -2.33 4.78
C GLY A 344 -5.34 -3.21 5.58
N GLY A 345 -6.60 -3.22 5.12
CA GLY A 345 -7.76 -3.94 5.69
C GLY A 345 -7.59 -5.40 6.14
N PRO A 346 -6.68 -6.23 5.61
CA PRO A 346 -6.58 -7.63 6.03
C PRO A 346 -6.09 -7.87 7.47
N VAL A 347 -5.34 -6.93 8.07
CA VAL A 347 -4.89 -7.02 9.47
C VAL A 347 -6.04 -6.74 10.45
N VAL A 348 -7.07 -6.04 9.98
CA VAL A 348 -8.25 -5.66 10.76
C VAL A 348 -9.05 -6.88 11.20
N ILE A 349 -9.11 -7.91 10.35
CA ILE A 349 -10.06 -9.00 10.52
C ILE A 349 -9.73 -9.87 11.74
N PRO A 350 -8.49 -10.38 11.93
CA PRO A 350 -8.16 -11.10 13.16
C PRO A 350 -8.37 -10.26 14.42
N LEU A 351 -8.11 -8.96 14.33
CA LEU A 351 -8.26 -8.02 15.43
C LEU A 351 -9.71 -7.80 15.85
N LEU A 352 -10.59 -7.57 14.88
CA LEU A 352 -12.02 -7.43 15.16
C LEU A 352 -12.62 -8.75 15.67
N ARG A 353 -12.10 -9.90 15.22
CA ARG A 353 -12.50 -11.19 15.78
C ARG A 353 -12.11 -11.29 17.26
N GLU A 354 -10.87 -10.97 17.59
CA GLU A 354 -10.38 -11.00 18.98
C GLU A 354 -11.17 -10.05 19.89
N TYR A 355 -11.43 -8.82 19.45
CA TYR A 355 -12.01 -7.80 20.32
C TYR A 355 -13.55 -7.74 20.35
N ILE A 356 -14.24 -8.53 19.53
CA ILE A 356 -15.70 -8.53 19.43
C ILE A 356 -16.28 -9.95 19.53
N VAL A 357 -15.68 -10.91 18.83
CA VAL A 357 -16.17 -12.30 18.84
C VAL A 357 -15.67 -13.04 20.09
N ALA A 358 -14.42 -12.83 20.51
CA ALA A 358 -13.92 -13.49 21.74
C ALA A 358 -14.61 -12.96 23.01
N GLU A 359 -15.10 -11.73 22.98
CA GLU A 359 -15.96 -11.16 24.04
C GLU A 359 -17.39 -11.73 24.05
N GLY A 360 -17.75 -12.54 23.04
CA GLY A 360 -19.07 -13.17 22.93
C GLY A 360 -20.19 -12.24 22.43
N TRP A 361 -19.86 -11.03 21.97
CA TRP A 361 -20.89 -10.05 21.53
C TRP A 361 -21.50 -10.36 20.17
N VAL A 362 -20.73 -11.03 19.29
CA VAL A 362 -21.14 -11.41 17.94
C VAL A 362 -20.74 -12.86 17.71
N SER A 363 -21.64 -13.66 17.11
CA SER A 363 -21.36 -15.07 16.84
C SER A 363 -20.26 -15.25 15.77
N PRO A 364 -19.47 -16.33 15.81
CA PRO A 364 -18.51 -16.64 14.74
C PRO A 364 -19.14 -16.72 13.35
N ARG A 365 -20.39 -17.22 13.27
CA ARG A 365 -21.16 -17.29 12.02
C ARG A 365 -21.41 -15.90 11.46
N ASP A 366 -22.00 -15.00 12.25
CA ASP A 366 -22.37 -13.66 11.79
C ASP A 366 -21.13 -12.85 11.43
N PHE A 367 -20.03 -13.07 12.16
CA PHE A 367 -18.73 -12.51 11.82
C PHE A 367 -18.25 -12.97 10.43
N LEU A 368 -18.33 -14.27 10.11
CA LEU A 368 -17.91 -14.79 8.80
C LEU A 368 -18.81 -14.33 7.66
N ILE A 369 -20.13 -14.26 7.88
CA ILE A 369 -21.10 -13.72 6.90
C ILE A 369 -20.76 -12.25 6.61
N GLY A 370 -20.65 -11.45 7.67
CA GLY A 370 -20.35 -10.03 7.54
C GLY A 370 -18.98 -9.80 6.90
N LEU A 371 -18.00 -10.64 7.20
CA LEU A 371 -16.67 -10.59 6.59
C LEU A 371 -16.72 -10.86 5.08
N ALA A 372 -17.43 -11.89 4.66
CA ALA A 372 -17.53 -12.26 3.25
C ALA A 372 -18.22 -11.17 2.42
N ILE A 373 -19.27 -10.58 2.98
CA ILE A 373 -19.98 -9.48 2.35
C ILE A 373 -19.12 -8.21 2.36
N ALA A 374 -18.50 -7.85 3.49
CA ALA A 374 -17.66 -6.65 3.61
C ALA A 374 -16.50 -6.62 2.60
N GLN A 375 -15.94 -7.77 2.25
CA GLN A 375 -14.88 -7.89 1.23
C GLN A 375 -15.35 -7.53 -0.18
N SER A 376 -16.65 -7.64 -0.42
CA SER A 376 -17.30 -7.35 -1.69
C SER A 376 -17.91 -5.94 -1.74
N PHE A 377 -17.88 -5.20 -0.63
CA PHE A 377 -18.43 -3.84 -0.56
C PHE A 377 -17.43 -2.79 -1.06
N PRO A 378 -17.92 -1.70 -1.67
CA PRO A 378 -17.06 -0.59 -2.06
C PRO A 378 -16.60 0.23 -0.85
N GLY A 379 -15.46 0.90 -1.02
CA GLY A 379 -14.90 1.78 -0.01
C GLY A 379 -14.09 1.01 1.05
N PRO A 380 -13.90 1.57 2.25
CA PRO A 380 -12.97 1.01 3.21
C PRO A 380 -13.53 -0.24 3.91
N ASN A 381 -12.80 -1.36 3.84
CA ASN A 381 -13.14 -2.60 4.57
C ASN A 381 -13.28 -2.40 6.09
N PHE A 382 -12.75 -1.31 6.64
CA PHE A 382 -12.95 -0.90 8.04
C PHE A 382 -14.42 -0.65 8.39
N ASN A 383 -15.29 -0.39 7.39
CA ASN A 383 -16.73 -0.34 7.57
C ASN A 383 -17.31 -1.66 8.09
N PHE A 384 -16.58 -2.78 8.03
CA PHE A 384 -16.95 -4.01 8.72
C PHE A 384 -17.15 -3.81 10.24
N ALA A 385 -16.42 -2.89 10.87
CA ALA A 385 -16.64 -2.54 12.26
C ALA A 385 -18.05 -1.98 12.52
N VAL A 386 -18.64 -1.26 11.55
CA VAL A 386 -20.00 -0.70 11.64
C VAL A 386 -21.03 -1.83 11.75
N PHE A 387 -20.85 -2.89 10.96
CA PHE A 387 -21.68 -4.10 11.05
C PHE A 387 -21.55 -4.77 12.42
N LEU A 388 -20.31 -4.99 12.89
CA LEU A 388 -20.08 -5.64 14.18
C LEU A 388 -20.59 -4.79 15.35
N GLY A 389 -20.45 -3.47 15.27
CA GLY A 389 -21.00 -2.54 16.27
C GLY A 389 -22.51 -2.54 16.30
N GLY A 390 -23.16 -2.58 15.12
CA GLY A 390 -24.60 -2.70 15.01
C GLY A 390 -25.14 -3.99 15.66
N LEU A 391 -24.50 -5.13 15.37
CA LEU A 391 -24.85 -6.41 15.99
C LEU A 391 -24.57 -6.42 17.50
N THR A 392 -23.43 -5.90 17.93
CA THR A 392 -23.08 -5.81 19.35
C THR A 392 -24.13 -5.02 20.13
N ALA A 393 -24.57 -3.88 19.60
CA ALA A 393 -25.61 -3.07 20.24
C ALA A 393 -26.98 -3.76 20.20
N ALA A 394 -27.36 -4.35 19.06
CA ALA A 394 -28.63 -5.06 18.91
C ALA A 394 -28.75 -6.25 19.88
N ASN A 395 -27.70 -7.08 19.95
CA ASN A 395 -27.62 -8.24 20.85
C ASN A 395 -27.66 -7.84 22.33
N ALA A 396 -27.25 -6.61 22.65
CA ALA A 396 -27.29 -6.05 23.99
C ALA A 396 -28.59 -5.30 24.32
N GLY A 397 -29.59 -5.31 23.43
CA GLY A 397 -30.86 -4.60 23.63
C GLY A 397 -30.81 -3.09 23.37
N HIS A 398 -29.75 -2.59 22.73
CA HIS A 398 -29.62 -1.21 22.30
C HIS A 398 -29.96 -1.04 20.80
N SER A 399 -30.14 0.22 20.37
CA SER A 399 -30.31 0.51 18.94
C SER A 399 -29.06 0.14 18.14
N ALA A 400 -29.22 -0.69 17.11
CA ALA A 400 -28.16 -1.04 16.17
C ALA A 400 -27.49 0.20 15.56
N ALA A 401 -28.24 1.28 15.33
CA ALA A 401 -27.71 2.53 14.77
C ALA A 401 -26.67 3.19 15.70
N VAL A 402 -26.90 3.12 17.02
CA VAL A 402 -25.97 3.66 18.03
C VAL A 402 -24.68 2.87 18.04
N GLY A 403 -24.78 1.53 18.04
CA GLY A 403 -23.61 0.66 17.96
C GLY A 403 -22.79 0.86 16.68
N ALA A 404 -23.48 0.97 15.54
CA ALA A 404 -22.88 1.26 14.24
C ALA A 404 -22.13 2.60 14.22
N LEU A 405 -22.72 3.66 14.77
CA LEU A 405 -22.10 4.97 14.86
C LEU A 405 -20.87 4.96 15.79
N ILE A 406 -21.00 4.35 16.98
CA ILE A 406 -19.89 4.22 17.93
C ILE A 406 -18.72 3.46 17.29
N ALA A 407 -19.03 2.38 16.57
CA ALA A 407 -18.02 1.59 15.90
C ALA A 407 -17.33 2.35 14.76
N PHE A 408 -18.09 3.09 13.96
CA PHE A 408 -17.55 3.97 12.93
C PHE A 408 -16.57 5.01 13.51
N VAL A 409 -16.99 5.70 14.57
CA VAL A 409 -16.15 6.70 15.23
C VAL A 409 -14.93 6.05 15.86
N GLY A 410 -15.11 4.94 16.59
CA GLY A 410 -14.02 4.24 17.28
C GLY A 410 -12.93 3.78 16.32
N ILE A 411 -13.29 3.14 15.21
CA ILE A 411 -12.30 2.53 14.32
C ILE A 411 -11.57 3.54 13.42
N PHE A 412 -12.24 4.61 12.96
CA PHE A 412 -11.65 5.57 12.02
C PHE A 412 -10.91 6.71 12.71
N THR A 413 -11.40 7.19 13.86
CA THR A 413 -10.85 8.39 14.53
C THR A 413 -9.34 8.33 14.76
N PRO A 414 -8.75 7.25 15.30
CA PRO A 414 -7.31 7.19 15.57
C PRO A 414 -6.44 7.48 14.34
N GLY A 415 -6.69 6.76 13.24
CA GLY A 415 -5.92 6.92 12.02
C GLY A 415 -6.10 8.29 11.36
N MET A 416 -7.31 8.84 11.43
CA MET A 416 -7.62 10.15 10.85
C MET A 416 -6.99 11.31 11.65
N VAL A 417 -7.01 11.23 12.97
CA VAL A 417 -6.36 12.23 13.84
C VAL A 417 -4.84 12.15 13.70
N LEU A 418 -4.28 10.93 13.72
CA LEU A 418 -2.84 10.73 13.57
C LEU A 418 -2.33 11.22 12.21
N VAL A 419 -3.00 10.87 11.10
CA VAL A 419 -2.56 11.35 9.78
C VAL A 419 -2.66 12.85 9.63
N HIS A 420 -3.73 13.45 10.17
CA HIS A 420 -3.88 14.90 10.15
C HIS A 420 -2.76 15.59 10.92
N GLY A 421 -2.47 15.13 12.14
CA GLY A 421 -1.36 15.63 12.95
C GLY A 421 0.00 15.44 12.26
N THR A 422 0.25 14.27 11.67
CA THR A 422 1.49 13.99 10.94
C THR A 422 1.66 14.89 9.73
N MET A 423 0.60 15.23 8.99
CA MET A 423 0.69 16.14 7.85
C MET A 423 1.26 17.52 8.24
N GLY A 424 0.97 18.01 9.45
CA GLY A 424 1.56 19.26 9.95
C GLY A 424 3.06 19.16 10.22
N VAL A 425 3.52 18.00 10.67
CA VAL A 425 4.95 17.72 10.90
C VAL A 425 5.68 17.36 9.60
N TRP A 426 4.95 16.76 8.65
CA TRP A 426 5.49 16.22 7.40
C TRP A 426 6.20 17.27 6.55
N GLY A 427 5.68 18.50 6.52
CA GLY A 427 6.30 19.60 5.79
C GLY A 427 7.75 19.88 6.20
N VAL A 428 8.08 19.70 7.48
CA VAL A 428 9.45 19.88 8.03
C VAL A 428 10.27 18.60 7.91
N LEU A 429 9.62 17.45 8.06
CA LEU A 429 10.29 16.15 8.17
C LEU A 429 10.66 15.55 6.80
N ARG A 430 9.83 15.75 5.77
CA ARG A 430 9.98 15.11 4.44
C ARG A 430 11.26 15.46 3.69
N SER A 431 11.90 16.59 4.00
CA SER A 431 13.15 17.01 3.37
C SER A 431 14.39 16.29 3.94
N ARG A 432 14.27 15.65 5.10
CA ARG A 432 15.40 15.00 5.78
C ARG A 432 15.73 13.65 5.13
N PRO A 433 17.02 13.37 4.80
CA PRO A 433 17.40 12.13 4.13
C PRO A 433 17.07 10.85 4.92
N TRP A 434 17.26 10.86 6.25
CA TRP A 434 16.94 9.71 7.11
C TRP A 434 15.46 9.36 7.10
N VAL A 435 14.56 10.35 6.96
CA VAL A 435 13.11 10.13 6.90
C VAL A 435 12.77 9.39 5.63
N LYS A 436 13.33 9.83 4.49
CA LYS A 436 13.15 9.14 3.20
C LYS A 436 13.61 7.68 3.28
N ALA A 437 14.75 7.42 3.94
CA ALA A 437 15.24 6.06 4.16
C ALA A 437 14.27 5.20 5.01
N VAL A 438 13.84 5.71 6.18
CA VAL A 438 12.87 5.02 7.05
C VAL A 438 11.61 4.66 6.27
N VAL A 439 11.06 5.65 5.58
CA VAL A 439 9.79 5.57 4.88
C VAL A 439 9.87 4.55 3.73
N ARG A 440 11.00 4.51 3.00
CA ARG A 440 11.29 3.49 1.99
C ARG A 440 11.28 2.08 2.60
N GLY A 441 11.92 1.88 3.76
CA GLY A 441 11.94 0.60 4.47
C GLY A 441 10.56 0.16 4.96
N ILE A 442 9.81 1.08 5.58
CA ILE A 442 8.44 0.85 6.06
C ILE A 442 7.52 0.46 4.91
N ASN A 443 7.60 1.14 3.76
CA ASN A 443 6.80 0.80 2.59
C ASN A 443 7.08 -0.60 2.06
N ALA A 444 8.36 -0.98 1.95
CA ALA A 444 8.74 -2.31 1.52
C ALA A 444 8.16 -3.39 2.45
N ALA A 445 8.24 -3.19 3.77
CA ALA A 445 7.63 -4.09 4.73
C ALA A 445 6.09 -4.12 4.64
N ALA A 446 5.45 -2.95 4.49
CA ALA A 446 4.00 -2.86 4.34
C ALA A 446 3.51 -3.65 3.12
N VAL A 447 4.24 -3.60 2.00
CA VAL A 447 3.92 -4.39 0.81
C VAL A 447 4.12 -5.89 1.03
N GLY A 448 5.18 -6.31 1.73
CA GLY A 448 5.35 -7.71 2.11
C GLY A 448 4.19 -8.24 2.97
N LEU A 449 3.70 -7.43 3.91
CA LEU A 449 2.54 -7.78 4.74
C LEU A 449 1.22 -7.91 3.94
N ILE A 450 1.12 -7.36 2.72
CA ILE A 450 -0.03 -7.63 1.84
C ILE A 450 -0.01 -9.08 1.34
N TYR A 451 1.16 -9.71 1.17
CA TYR A 451 1.21 -11.14 0.87
C TYR A 451 0.77 -11.99 2.05
N THR A 452 1.18 -11.62 3.27
CA THR A 452 0.66 -12.22 4.51
C THR A 452 -0.86 -12.16 4.56
N ALA A 453 -1.43 -11.02 4.17
CA ALA A 453 -2.85 -10.82 4.10
C ALA A 453 -3.56 -11.74 3.10
N VAL A 454 -3.04 -11.84 1.87
CA VAL A 454 -3.55 -12.76 0.84
C VAL A 454 -3.59 -14.18 1.39
N TYR A 455 -2.49 -14.62 2.01
CA TYR A 455 -2.40 -15.95 2.62
C TYR A 455 -3.45 -16.15 3.72
N ARG A 456 -3.60 -15.20 4.63
CA ARG A 456 -4.54 -15.32 5.76
C ARG A 456 -6.00 -15.33 5.31
N ILE A 457 -6.38 -14.47 4.35
CA ILE A 457 -7.75 -14.46 3.81
C ILE A 457 -8.00 -15.75 3.03
N TYR A 458 -6.99 -16.26 2.30
CA TYR A 458 -7.09 -17.54 1.61
C TYR A 458 -7.37 -18.71 2.57
N LEU A 459 -6.75 -18.72 3.75
CA LEU A 459 -6.95 -19.76 4.76
C LEU A 459 -8.34 -19.77 5.43
N VAL A 460 -9.10 -18.68 5.34
CA VAL A 460 -10.43 -18.56 5.99
C VAL A 460 -11.55 -18.25 4.99
N GLY A 461 -11.24 -18.21 3.70
CA GLY A 461 -12.15 -17.73 2.67
C GLY A 461 -13.27 -18.71 2.32
N TYR A 462 -13.09 -20.01 2.60
CA TYR A 462 -14.10 -21.04 2.33
C TYR A 462 -15.08 -21.13 3.51
N ILE A 463 -16.37 -20.90 3.25
CA ILE A 463 -17.45 -20.91 4.25
C ILE A 463 -18.47 -21.99 3.87
N ASP A 464 -18.81 -22.85 4.83
CA ASP A 464 -19.75 -23.97 4.64
C ASP A 464 -20.58 -24.19 5.93
N GLU A 465 -21.76 -24.81 5.79
CA GLU A 465 -22.77 -25.00 6.84
C GLU A 465 -22.23 -25.72 8.08
N GLY A 466 -21.30 -26.65 7.87
CA GLY A 466 -20.77 -27.51 8.94
C GLY A 466 -19.70 -26.86 9.82
N PHE A 467 -19.21 -25.65 9.50
CA PHE A 467 -18.03 -25.10 10.16
C PHE A 467 -18.28 -23.74 10.83
N GLN A 468 -18.01 -23.69 12.14
CA GLN A 468 -17.99 -22.44 12.90
C GLN A 468 -16.75 -21.56 12.63
N SER A 469 -15.80 -22.06 11.84
CA SER A 469 -14.57 -21.37 11.43
C SER A 469 -14.35 -21.54 9.94
N GLY A 470 -14.01 -20.45 9.23
CA GLY A 470 -13.65 -20.50 7.82
C GLY A 470 -12.50 -21.47 7.54
N ARG A 471 -12.55 -22.12 6.37
CA ARG A 471 -11.57 -23.09 5.87
C ARG A 471 -10.71 -22.50 4.76
N SER A 472 -9.66 -23.24 4.43
CA SER A 472 -8.78 -22.86 3.33
C SER A 472 -9.52 -22.98 2.01
N LEU A 473 -9.41 -21.96 1.17
CA LEU A 473 -9.85 -22.05 -0.23
C LEU A 473 -9.08 -23.15 -0.99
N GLY A 474 -7.95 -23.62 -0.47
CA GLY A 474 -7.20 -24.75 -1.03
C GLY A 474 -7.82 -26.12 -0.75
N ASP A 475 -8.81 -26.22 0.14
CA ASP A 475 -9.43 -27.51 0.50
C ASP A 475 -10.35 -28.04 -0.61
N ASP A 476 -10.84 -27.16 -1.50
CA ASP A 476 -11.55 -27.54 -2.72
C ASP A 476 -10.89 -26.85 -3.93
N PRO A 477 -10.37 -27.61 -4.92
CA PRO A 477 -9.75 -27.07 -6.12
C PRO A 477 -10.61 -26.04 -6.86
N TRP A 478 -11.95 -26.11 -6.75
CA TRP A 478 -12.85 -25.16 -7.38
C TRP A 478 -12.59 -23.72 -6.92
N TRP A 479 -12.38 -23.49 -5.62
CA TRP A 479 -12.13 -22.15 -5.12
C TRP A 479 -10.76 -21.61 -5.54
N VAL A 480 -9.79 -22.50 -5.74
CA VAL A 480 -8.48 -22.15 -6.33
C VAL A 480 -8.65 -21.67 -7.77
N VAL A 481 -9.50 -22.34 -8.56
CA VAL A 481 -9.84 -21.93 -9.93
C VAL A 481 -10.49 -20.54 -9.91
N VAL A 482 -11.50 -20.30 -9.07
CA VAL A 482 -12.15 -18.98 -8.96
C VAL A 482 -11.12 -17.89 -8.60
N THR A 483 -10.24 -18.17 -7.65
CA THR A 483 -9.15 -17.25 -7.24
C THR A 483 -8.22 -16.93 -8.41
N ALA A 484 -7.77 -17.96 -9.14
CA ALA A 484 -6.89 -17.81 -10.30
C ALA A 484 -7.58 -17.06 -11.45
N THR A 485 -8.85 -17.35 -11.73
CA THR A 485 -9.65 -16.66 -12.75
C THR A 485 -9.77 -15.17 -12.44
N ALA A 486 -10.02 -14.79 -11.18
CA ALA A 486 -10.07 -13.38 -10.80
C ALA A 486 -8.72 -12.67 -10.97
N PHE A 487 -7.62 -13.32 -10.56
CA PHE A 487 -6.26 -12.79 -10.74
C PHE A 487 -5.91 -12.58 -12.22
N VAL A 488 -6.08 -13.63 -13.03
CA VAL A 488 -5.74 -13.63 -14.47
C VAL A 488 -6.65 -12.67 -15.24
N GLY A 489 -7.96 -12.70 -14.95
CA GLY A 489 -8.95 -11.79 -15.50
C GLY A 489 -8.60 -10.33 -15.24
N GLY A 490 -8.23 -9.99 -14.00
CA GLY A 490 -7.80 -8.64 -13.66
C GLY A 490 -6.50 -8.24 -14.36
N ARG A 491 -5.48 -9.12 -14.37
CA ARG A 491 -4.13 -8.79 -14.85
C ARG A 491 -3.99 -8.67 -16.36
N TYR A 492 -4.65 -9.57 -17.10
CA TYR A 492 -4.43 -9.75 -18.53
C TYR A 492 -5.65 -9.37 -19.37
N PHE A 493 -6.85 -9.49 -18.81
CA PHE A 493 -8.10 -9.16 -19.50
C PHE A 493 -8.71 -7.84 -19.04
N GLY A 494 -8.09 -7.15 -18.07
CA GLY A 494 -8.56 -5.86 -17.57
C GLY A 494 -9.93 -5.91 -16.90
N VAL A 495 -10.34 -7.09 -16.41
CA VAL A 495 -11.62 -7.25 -15.70
C VAL A 495 -11.59 -6.42 -14.44
N ALA A 496 -12.53 -5.47 -14.32
CA ALA A 496 -12.59 -4.64 -13.13
C ALA A 496 -12.97 -5.48 -11.90
N ALA A 497 -12.43 -5.13 -10.73
CA ALA A 497 -12.65 -5.83 -9.47
C ALA A 497 -14.13 -6.16 -9.15
N PRO A 498 -15.13 -5.25 -9.35
CA PRO A 498 -16.52 -5.58 -9.06
C PRO A 498 -17.05 -6.74 -9.93
N PHE A 499 -16.69 -6.76 -11.21
CA PHE A 499 -17.11 -7.81 -12.13
C PHE A 499 -16.43 -9.14 -11.82
N ALA A 500 -15.14 -9.12 -11.44
CA ALA A 500 -14.44 -10.33 -11.01
C ALA A 500 -15.08 -10.93 -9.74
N ILE A 501 -15.44 -10.08 -8.78
CA ILE A 501 -16.13 -10.48 -7.54
C ILE A 501 -17.51 -11.07 -7.85
N LEU A 502 -18.31 -10.40 -8.69
CA LEU A 502 -19.63 -10.90 -9.13
C LEU A 502 -19.51 -12.22 -9.89
N LEU A 503 -18.50 -12.36 -10.76
CA LEU A 503 -18.23 -13.62 -11.45
C LEU A 503 -17.89 -14.73 -10.45
N GLY A 504 -17.12 -14.41 -9.39
CA GLY A 504 -16.87 -15.33 -8.28
C GLY A 504 -18.14 -15.81 -7.59
N ALA A 505 -19.07 -14.91 -7.25
CA ALA A 505 -20.38 -15.28 -6.70
C ALA A 505 -21.15 -16.23 -7.62
N ILE A 506 -21.20 -15.92 -8.92
CA ILE A 506 -21.88 -16.76 -9.92
C ILE A 506 -21.22 -18.14 -9.99
N MET A 507 -19.88 -18.20 -10.03
CA MET A 507 -19.15 -19.47 -10.01
C MET A 507 -19.41 -20.27 -8.72
N GLY A 508 -19.60 -19.59 -7.58
CA GLY A 508 -20.04 -20.21 -6.34
C GLY A 508 -21.43 -20.84 -6.47
N LEU A 509 -22.40 -20.11 -7.03
CA LEU A 509 -23.75 -20.65 -7.28
C LEU A 509 -23.75 -21.80 -8.30
N VAL A 510 -22.90 -21.75 -9.33
CA VAL A 510 -22.72 -22.84 -10.29
C VAL A 510 -22.19 -24.09 -9.58
N ARG A 511 -21.18 -23.94 -8.71
CA ARG A 511 -20.68 -25.05 -7.89
C ARG A 511 -21.77 -25.65 -7.02
N TYR A 512 -22.60 -24.82 -6.41
CA TYR A 512 -23.77 -25.27 -5.66
C TYR A 512 -24.70 -26.10 -6.54
N GLY A 513 -25.09 -25.61 -7.72
CA GLY A 513 -25.99 -26.33 -8.62
C GLY A 513 -25.42 -27.63 -9.21
N VAL A 514 -24.09 -27.79 -9.26
CA VAL A 514 -23.42 -29.02 -9.74
C VAL A 514 -23.24 -30.06 -8.62
N VAL A 515 -23.08 -29.62 -7.37
CA VAL A 515 -22.76 -30.49 -6.23
C VAL A 515 -24.01 -30.82 -5.38
N SER A 516 -25.09 -30.04 -5.52
CA SER A 516 -26.39 -30.30 -4.88
C SER A 516 -27.24 -31.22 -5.71
#